data_AF-A0A482TKL3-F1
#
_entry.id   AF-A0A482TKL3-F1
#
_cell.length_a   1.000
_cell.length_b   1.000
_cell.length_c   1.000
_cell.angle_alpha   90.00
_cell.angle_beta   90.00
_cell.angle_gamma   90.00
#
_symmetry.space_group_name_H-M   'P 1'
#
loop_
_entity.id
_entity.type
_entity.pdbx_description
1 polymer ?
#
loop_
_entity_poly.entity_id
_entity_poly.type
_entity_poly.pdbx_seq_one_letter_code
_entity_poly.pdbx_strand_id
1 'polypeptide(L)'
;MENNATTIEMLFERAENYTKTTVELARLNVVDKTADVVSSLISRIAVSIVFAMFAFLVNIGLSLWIGELVGKIYYGFFIVSSFYLLIAIILYIFKNEWIKMPISNFMIVKMLKKN
;
A
#
# COMPACT_ATOMS: atom_id res chain seq x y z
N MET A 1 -27.62 -20.36 -53.49
CA MET A 1 -27.32 -20.81 -52.12
C MET A 1 -25.92 -20.35 -51.63
N GLU A 2 -25.14 -19.59 -52.42
CA GLU A 2 -23.79 -19.09 -52.03
C GLU A 2 -23.78 -17.92 -51.01
N ASN A 3 -24.78 -17.03 -51.03
CA ASN A 3 -24.73 -15.76 -50.27
C ASN A 3 -24.74 -15.92 -48.73
N ASN A 4 -25.35 -17.00 -48.24
CA ASN A 4 -25.54 -17.21 -46.80
C ASN A 4 -24.23 -17.70 -46.13
N ALA A 5 -23.43 -18.49 -46.84
CA ALA A 5 -22.14 -18.98 -46.35
C ALA A 5 -21.15 -17.82 -46.18
N THR A 6 -21.05 -16.94 -47.18
CA THR A 6 -20.17 -15.76 -47.16
C THR A 6 -20.54 -14.78 -46.05
N THR A 7 -21.83 -14.63 -45.75
CA THR A 7 -22.29 -13.74 -44.65
C THR A 7 -21.88 -14.27 -43.28
N ILE A 8 -22.01 -15.59 -43.05
CA ILE A 8 -21.59 -16.22 -41.79
C ILE A 8 -20.07 -16.15 -41.63
N GLU A 9 -19.31 -16.34 -42.72
CA GLU A 9 -17.85 -16.24 -42.73
C GLU A 9 -17.37 -14.83 -42.34
N MET A 10 -17.98 -13.78 -42.91
CA MET A 10 -17.69 -12.39 -42.55
C MET A 10 -18.04 -12.05 -41.09
N LEU A 11 -19.11 -12.64 -40.54
CA LEU A 11 -19.47 -12.45 -39.13
C LEU A 11 -18.46 -13.15 -38.21
N PHE A 12 -18.00 -14.33 -38.59
CA PHE A 12 -16.98 -15.07 -37.84
C PHE A 12 -15.64 -14.32 -37.85
N GLU A 13 -15.23 -13.78 -39.01
CA GLU A 13 -14.02 -12.97 -39.16
C GLU A 13 -14.08 -11.68 -38.31
N ARG A 14 -15.24 -11.00 -38.28
CA ARG A 14 -15.43 -9.82 -37.42
C ARG A 14 -15.40 -10.17 -35.94
N ALA A 15 -16.02 -11.29 -35.55
CA ALA A 15 -16.01 -11.77 -34.17
C ALA A 15 -14.60 -12.16 -33.71
N GLU A 16 -13.83 -12.81 -34.57
CA GLU A 16 -12.42 -13.15 -34.34
C GLU A 16 -11.57 -11.88 -34.17
N ASN A 17 -11.69 -10.93 -35.09
CA ASN A 17 -10.99 -9.65 -35.02
C ASN A 17 -11.36 -8.87 -33.75
N TYR A 18 -12.64 -8.80 -33.40
CA TYR A 18 -13.10 -8.14 -32.18
C TYR A 18 -12.54 -8.81 -30.92
N THR A 19 -12.53 -10.14 -30.89
CA THR A 19 -11.98 -10.92 -29.77
C THR A 19 -10.48 -10.69 -29.65
N LYS A 20 -9.76 -10.72 -30.77
CA LYS A 20 -8.32 -10.44 -30.83
C LYS A 20 -8.01 -9.04 -30.30
N THR A 21 -8.73 -8.01 -30.77
CA THR A 21 -8.57 -6.64 -30.28
C THR A 21 -8.91 -6.52 -28.80
N THR A 22 -9.96 -7.19 -28.32
CA THR A 22 -10.35 -7.17 -26.90
C THR A 22 -9.27 -7.79 -26.01
N VAL A 23 -8.68 -8.91 -26.44
CA VAL A 23 -7.55 -9.55 -25.74
C VAL A 23 -6.31 -8.67 -25.74
N GLU A 24 -6.01 -8.03 -26.86
CA GLU A 24 -4.88 -7.10 -26.97
C GLU A 24 -5.05 -5.87 -26.08
N LEU A 25 -6.26 -5.30 -26.05
CA LEU A 25 -6.61 -4.18 -25.19
C LEU A 25 -6.54 -4.58 -23.71
N ALA A 26 -7.01 -5.77 -23.35
CA ALA A 26 -6.90 -6.29 -21.99
C ALA A 26 -5.42 -6.46 -21.58
N ARG A 27 -4.58 -7.00 -22.46
CA ARG A 27 -3.13 -7.12 -22.23
C ARG A 27 -2.50 -5.75 -22.01
N LEU A 28 -2.82 -4.77 -22.85
CA LEU A 28 -2.27 -3.42 -22.75
C LEU A 28 -2.71 -2.72 -21.47
N ASN A 29 -4.01 -2.80 -21.11
CA ASN A 29 -4.54 -2.25 -19.87
C ASN A 29 -3.91 -2.88 -18.63
N VAL A 30 -3.64 -4.19 -18.65
CA VAL A 30 -2.93 -4.86 -17.54
C VAL A 30 -1.52 -4.31 -17.40
N VAL A 31 -0.78 -4.15 -18.51
CA VAL A 31 0.57 -3.59 -18.49
C VAL A 31 0.56 -2.15 -17.97
N ASP A 32 -0.31 -1.30 -18.50
CA ASP A 32 -0.46 0.11 -18.10
C ASP A 32 -0.79 0.24 -16.61
N LYS A 33 -1.82 -0.49 -16.15
CA LYS A 33 -2.23 -0.46 -14.74
C LYS A 33 -1.12 -0.96 -13.81
N THR A 34 -0.40 -2.00 -14.23
CA THR A 34 0.71 -2.53 -13.44
C THR A 34 1.86 -1.54 -13.39
N ALA A 35 2.20 -0.92 -14.53
CA ALA A 35 3.23 0.11 -14.61
C ALA A 35 2.91 1.31 -13.72
N ASP A 36 1.66 1.80 -13.73
CA ASP A 36 1.19 2.87 -12.86
C ASP A 36 1.31 2.51 -11.37
N VAL A 37 0.84 1.31 -10.99
CA VAL A 37 0.90 0.84 -9.61
C VAL A 37 2.35 0.73 -9.17
N VAL A 38 3.21 0.07 -9.95
CA VAL A 38 4.63 -0.10 -9.64
C VAL A 38 5.34 1.25 -9.54
N SER A 39 5.11 2.15 -10.49
CA SER A 39 5.74 3.47 -10.50
C SER A 39 5.32 4.29 -9.28
N SER A 40 4.02 4.31 -8.96
CA SER A 40 3.52 5.01 -7.77
C SER A 40 4.03 4.41 -6.46
N LEU A 41 4.18 3.08 -6.38
CA LEU A 41 4.76 2.39 -5.23
C LEU A 41 6.24 2.74 -5.08
N ILE A 42 7.03 2.71 -6.15
CA ILE A 42 8.45 3.07 -6.12
C ILE A 42 8.62 4.50 -5.61
N SER A 43 7.86 5.45 -6.15
CA SER A 43 7.93 6.85 -5.70
C SER A 43 7.57 7.00 -4.21
N ARG A 44 6.51 6.33 -3.75
CA ARG A 44 6.10 6.36 -2.34
C ARG A 44 7.15 5.72 -1.42
N ILE A 45 7.72 4.59 -1.82
CA ILE A 45 8.77 3.89 -1.07
C ILE A 45 10.02 4.76 -0.98
N ALA A 46 10.44 5.39 -2.08
CA ALA A 46 11.60 6.28 -2.09
C ALA A 46 11.46 7.42 -1.08
N VAL A 47 10.31 8.12 -1.10
CA VAL A 47 10.01 9.18 -0.11
C VAL A 47 9.95 8.63 1.32
N SER A 48 9.34 7.46 1.50
CA SER A 48 9.23 6.82 2.82
C SER A 48 10.60 6.43 3.39
N ILE A 49 11.53 5.97 2.56
CA ILE A 49 12.90 5.63 2.98
C ILE A 49 13.62 6.88 3.47
N VAL A 50 13.54 8.00 2.74
CA VAL A 50 14.17 9.27 3.16
C VAL A 50 13.59 9.74 4.49
N PHE A 51 12.28 9.68 4.66
CA PHE A 51 11.63 10.05 5.92
C PHE A 51 12.02 9.10 7.07
N ALA A 52 12.10 7.80 6.81
CA ALA A 52 12.54 6.82 7.80
C ALA A 52 13.99 7.07 8.23
N MET A 53 14.89 7.37 7.28
CA MET A 53 16.27 7.76 7.59
C MET A 53 16.35 9.03 8.42
N PHE A 54 15.56 10.05 8.07
CA PHE A 54 15.46 11.28 8.86
C PHE A 54 14.99 11.00 10.30
N ALA A 55 13.90 10.24 10.46
CA ALA A 55 13.37 9.88 11.77
C ALA A 55 14.36 9.05 12.59
N PHE A 56 15.13 8.17 11.94
CA PHE A 56 16.20 7.39 12.57
C PHE A 56 17.33 8.31 13.09
N LEU A 57 17.76 9.28 12.30
CA LEU A 57 18.77 10.26 12.73
C LEU A 57 18.27 11.13 13.89
N VAL A 58 17.01 11.57 13.85
CA VAL A 58 16.39 12.31 14.96
C VAL A 58 16.37 11.48 16.24
N ASN A 59 16.07 10.18 16.15
CA ASN A 59 16.11 9.28 17.30
C ASN A 59 17.50 9.17 17.93
N ILE A 60 18.53 9.04 17.10
CA ILE A 60 19.92 9.04 17.57
C ILE A 60 20.24 10.37 18.24
N GLY A 61 19.88 11.49 17.61
CA GLY A 61 20.11 12.83 18.15
C GLY A 61 19.42 13.05 19.51
N LEU A 62 18.14 12.66 19.63
CA LEU A 62 17.39 12.71 20.89
C LEU A 62 18.05 11.86 21.97
N SER A 63 18.48 10.66 21.62
CA SER A 63 19.18 9.78 22.54
C SER A 63 20.50 10.38 23.02
N LEU A 64 21.31 10.93 22.12
CA LEU A 64 22.58 11.58 22.50
C LEU A 64 22.32 12.81 23.39
N TRP A 65 21.35 13.65 23.03
CA TRP A 65 21.01 14.85 23.79
C TRP A 65 20.52 14.52 25.22
N ILE A 66 19.60 13.56 25.35
CA ILE A 66 19.13 13.09 26.65
C ILE A 66 20.28 12.42 27.42
N GLY A 67 21.10 11.65 26.73
CA GLY A 67 22.25 10.97 27.33
C GLY A 67 23.30 11.95 27.88
N GLU A 68 23.52 13.07 27.21
CA GLU A 68 24.40 14.14 27.70
C GLU A 68 23.82 14.84 28.93
N LEU A 69 22.51 15.11 28.96
CA LEU A 69 21.82 15.67 30.12
C LEU A 69 21.88 14.75 31.35
N VAL A 70 21.80 13.44 31.15
CA VAL A 70 21.89 12.42 32.21
C VAL A 70 23.36 12.08 32.55
N GLY A 71 24.31 12.67 31.83
CA GLY A 71 25.75 12.54 32.06
C GLY A 71 26.40 11.29 31.43
N LYS A 72 25.62 10.36 30.86
CA LYS A 72 26.14 9.23 30.06
C LYS A 72 25.22 8.88 28.90
N ILE A 73 25.81 8.77 27.72
CA ILE A 73 25.12 8.54 26.44
C ILE A 73 24.20 7.31 26.46
N TYR A 74 24.64 6.21 27.07
CA TYR A 74 23.83 4.98 27.08
C TYR A 74 22.50 5.13 27.81
N TYR A 75 22.39 5.99 28.83
CA TYR A 75 21.12 6.25 29.51
C TYR A 75 20.10 6.91 28.59
N GLY A 76 20.55 7.77 27.67
CA GLY A 76 19.68 8.36 26.65
C GLY A 76 19.01 7.30 25.78
N PHE A 77 19.76 6.30 25.33
CA PHE A 77 19.21 5.19 24.54
C PHE A 77 18.22 4.35 25.36
N PHE A 78 18.50 4.10 26.63
CA PHE A 78 17.58 3.37 27.51
C PHE A 78 16.28 4.13 27.78
N ILE A 79 16.34 5.45 27.98
CA ILE A 79 15.15 6.29 28.22
C ILE A 79 14.27 6.32 26.96
N VAL A 80 14.87 6.60 25.80
CA VAL A 80 14.14 6.66 24.53
C VAL A 80 13.52 5.30 24.18
N SER A 81 14.27 4.20 24.33
CA SER A 81 13.74 2.86 24.05
C SER A 81 12.65 2.42 25.05
N SER A 82 12.78 2.76 26.33
CA SER A 82 11.75 2.49 27.34
C SER A 82 10.46 3.27 27.05
N PHE A 83 10.56 4.50 26.58
CA PHE A 83 9.41 5.28 26.12
C PHE A 83 8.68 4.59 24.95
N TYR A 84 9.41 4.11 23.95
CA TYR A 84 8.82 3.35 22.85
C TYR A 84 8.20 2.03 23.31
N LEU A 85 8.81 1.35 24.27
CA LEU A 85 8.26 0.12 24.86
C LEU A 85 6.95 0.39 25.59
N LEU A 86 6.86 1.47 26.36
CA LEU A 86 5.63 1.88 27.05
C LEU A 86 4.51 2.18 26.05
N ILE A 87 4.80 2.90 24.97
CA ILE A 87 3.82 3.14 23.90
C ILE A 87 3.36 1.80 23.29
N ALA A 88 4.29 0.88 23.04
CA ALA A 88 3.95 -0.44 22.49
C ALA A 88 3.02 -1.24 23.43
N ILE A 89 3.26 -1.19 24.74
CA ILE A 89 2.41 -1.83 25.75
C ILE A 89 1.01 -1.18 25.76
N ILE A 90 0.94 0.15 25.76
CA ILE A 90 -0.34 0.88 25.71
C ILE A 90 -1.11 0.47 24.45
N LEU A 91 -0.48 0.52 23.28
CA LEU A 91 -1.11 0.11 22.02
C LEU A 91 -1.56 -1.35 22.03
N TYR A 92 -0.81 -2.24 22.69
CA TYR A 92 -1.19 -3.64 22.81
C TYR A 92 -2.46 -3.83 23.65
N ILE A 93 -2.58 -3.11 24.76
CA ILE A 93 -3.76 -3.16 25.64
C ILE A 93 -4.98 -2.56 24.93
N PHE A 94 -4.84 -1.38 24.33
CA PHE A 94 -5.95 -0.68 23.65
C PHE A 94 -6.23 -1.18 22.23
N LYS A 95 -5.46 -2.18 21.74
CA LYS A 95 -5.59 -2.74 20.38
C LYS A 95 -7.03 -3.11 20.03
N ASN A 96 -7.77 -3.72 20.95
CA ASN A 96 -9.14 -4.16 20.67
C ASN A 96 -10.11 -2.99 20.49
N GLU A 97 -9.99 -1.92 21.26
CA GLU A 97 -10.92 -0.80 21.16
C GLU A 97 -10.53 0.19 20.07
N TRP A 98 -9.24 0.52 19.96
CA TRP A 98 -8.77 1.56 19.03
C TRP A 98 -8.51 1.06 17.62
N ILE A 99 -8.17 -0.22 17.43
CA ILE A 99 -7.80 -0.75 16.12
C ILE A 99 -8.90 -1.68 15.61
N LYS A 100 -9.34 -2.65 16.40
CA LYS A 100 -10.25 -3.69 15.93
C LYS A 100 -11.65 -3.15 15.62
N MET A 101 -12.20 -2.28 16.48
CA MET A 101 -13.56 -1.75 16.32
C MET A 101 -13.73 -0.80 15.13
N PRO A 102 -12.90 0.24 14.90
CA PRO A 102 -13.07 1.13 13.75
C PRO A 102 -12.75 0.45 12.42
N ILE A 103 -11.77 -0.46 12.37
CA ILE A 103 -11.45 -1.19 11.13
C ILE A 103 -12.62 -2.11 10.75
N SER A 104 -13.21 -2.80 11.73
CA SER A 104 -14.36 -3.67 11.48
C SER A 104 -15.58 -2.88 11.03
N ASN A 105 -15.91 -1.78 11.71
CA ASN A 105 -17.00 -0.89 11.28
C ASN A 105 -16.74 -0.28 9.89
N PHE A 106 -15.50 0.13 9.59
CA PHE A 106 -15.16 0.67 8.28
C PHE A 106 -15.30 -0.38 7.17
N MET A 107 -14.88 -1.63 7.41
CA MET A 107 -15.11 -2.73 6.48
C MET A 107 -16.61 -3.01 6.30
N ILE A 108 -17.39 -3.08 7.39
CA ILE A 108 -18.83 -3.31 7.35
C ILE A 108 -19.55 -2.21 6.57
N VAL A 109 -19.26 -0.93 6.83
CA VAL A 109 -19.85 0.20 6.09
C VAL A 109 -19.45 0.16 4.62
N LYS A 110 -18.19 -0.14 4.31
CA LYS A 110 -17.73 -0.22 2.91
C LYS A 110 -18.37 -1.37 2.14
N MET A 111 -18.67 -2.49 2.80
CA MET A 111 -19.38 -3.62 2.20
C MET A 111 -20.89 -3.37 2.09
N LEU A 112 -21.54 -2.79 3.11
CA LEU A 112 -22.97 -2.47 3.10
C LEU A 112 -23.33 -1.29 2.18
N LYS A 113 -22.41 -0.35 1.96
CA LYS A 113 -22.61 0.80 1.04
C LYS A 113 -22.45 0.42 -0.43
N LYS A 114 -22.21 -0.86 -0.75
CA LYS A 114 -22.30 -1.38 -2.11
C LYS A 114 -23.71 -1.93 -2.35
N ASN A 115 -24.67 -1.03 -2.46
CA ASN A 115 -25.94 -1.17 -3.17
C ASN A 115 -26.24 0.20 -3.80
#